data_AF-A0A6L9IGI7-F1
#
_entry.id   AF-A0A6L9IGI7-F1
#
_cell.length_a   1.000
_cell.length_b   1.000
_cell.length_c   1.000
_cell.angle_alpha   90.00
_cell.angle_beta   90.00
_cell.angle_gamma   90.00
#
_symmetry.space_group_name_H-M   'P 1'
#
loop_
_entity.id
_entity.type
_entity.pdbx_description
1 polymer ?
#
loop_
_entity_poly.entity_id
_entity_poly.type
_entity_poly.pdbx_seq_one_letter_code
_entity_poly.pdbx_strand_id
1 'polypeptide(L)'
;MDDELMQPVQSITTTTRSLLSEETGLLTPAQIRCTEAIDKAAWEITTVFISLPEYQSAQAKTLLNFETRANLNAIIGYAELLLSGEDGPLNGDQEENVRSIRAQSRVLLARLNDRVSAG
;
A
#
# COMPACT_ATOMS: atom_id res chain seq x y z
N MET A 1 -3.09 -17.63 -5.41
CA MET A 1 -2.11 -16.63 -4.94
C MET A 1 -2.03 -16.72 -3.42
N ASP A 2 -0.87 -16.44 -2.83
CA ASP A 2 -0.68 -16.59 -1.38
C ASP A 2 -1.53 -15.56 -0.62
N ASP A 3 -2.50 -16.06 0.15
CA ASP A 3 -3.43 -15.24 0.92
C ASP A 3 -2.69 -14.31 1.90
N GLU A 4 -1.51 -14.73 2.39
CA GLU A 4 -0.69 -13.92 3.28
C GLU A 4 -0.10 -12.67 2.59
N LEU A 5 0.11 -12.69 1.28
CA LEU A 5 0.54 -11.49 0.54
C LEU A 5 -0.64 -10.64 0.10
N MET A 6 -1.78 -11.27 -0.20
CA MET A 6 -2.97 -10.56 -0.69
C MET A 6 -3.69 -9.76 0.37
N GLN A 7 -3.83 -10.30 1.59
CA GLN A 7 -4.61 -9.65 2.64
C GLN A 7 -4.14 -8.23 2.97
N PRO A 8 -2.84 -7.94 3.16
CA PRO A 8 -2.39 -6.58 3.43
C PRO A 8 -2.72 -5.60 2.30
N VAL A 9 -2.56 -6.01 1.04
CA VAL A 9 -2.87 -5.16 -0.13
C VAL A 9 -4.35 -4.85 -0.19
N GLN A 10 -5.21 -5.85 0.03
CA GLN A 10 -6.66 -5.65 0.08
C GLN A 10 -7.06 -4.70 1.21
N SER A 11 -6.43 -4.84 2.38
CA SER A 11 -6.65 -3.92 3.51
C SER A 11 -6.24 -2.48 3.16
N ILE A 12 -5.09 -2.30 2.51
CA ILE A 12 -4.63 -0.98 2.05
C ILE A 12 -5.64 -0.38 1.07
N THR A 13 -6.04 -1.14 0.05
CA THR A 13 -6.98 -0.68 -0.97
C THR A 13 -8.33 -0.28 -0.37
N THR A 14 -8.93 -1.11 0.48
CA THR A 14 -10.22 -0.81 1.11
C THR A 14 -10.13 0.44 1.98
N THR A 15 -9.08 0.55 2.79
CA THR A 15 -8.89 1.71 3.69
C THR A 15 -8.65 3.00 2.90
N THR A 16 -7.86 2.92 1.83
CA THR A 16 -7.57 4.08 0.97
C THR A 16 -8.82 4.57 0.26
N ARG A 17 -9.67 3.66 -0.21
CA ARG A 17 -10.96 4.03 -0.83
C ARG A 17 -11.94 4.63 0.15
N SER A 18 -11.92 4.22 1.42
CA SER A 18 -12.72 4.85 2.48
C SER A 18 -12.23 6.27 2.81
N LEU A 19 -10.93 6.54 2.73
CA LEU A 19 -10.40 7.91 2.83
C LEU A 19 -10.89 8.81 1.67
N LEU A 20 -11.03 8.24 0.47
CA LEU A 20 -11.52 8.96 -0.72
C LEU A 20 -13.05 9.11 -0.76
N SER A 21 -13.82 8.36 0.05
CA SER A 21 -15.29 8.31 -0.04
C SER A 21 -16.02 9.43 0.72
N GLU A 22 -15.33 10.45 1.22
CA GLU A 22 -15.86 11.50 2.12
C GLU A 22 -16.49 10.96 3.43
N GLU A 23 -16.55 9.65 3.64
CA GLU A 23 -17.11 8.98 4.84
C GLU A 23 -16.37 9.39 6.10
N THR A 24 -15.05 9.58 6.00
CA THR A 24 -14.20 10.05 7.09
C THR A 24 -14.01 11.56 7.08
N GLY A 25 -14.83 12.31 6.34
CA GLY A 25 -14.69 13.76 6.15
C GLY A 25 -13.78 14.16 4.99
N LEU A 26 -13.77 15.46 4.68
CA LEU A 26 -13.08 16.02 3.51
C LEU A 26 -11.57 16.04 3.69
N LEU A 27 -10.87 15.72 2.60
CA LEU A 27 -9.42 15.87 2.47
C LEU A 27 -9.10 17.16 1.71
N THR A 28 -7.95 17.77 2.01
CA THR A 28 -7.43 18.87 1.18
C THR A 28 -7.01 18.35 -0.21
N PRO A 29 -6.93 19.20 -1.24
CA PRO A 29 -6.49 18.75 -2.56
C PRO A 29 -5.11 18.07 -2.57
N ALA A 30 -4.21 18.46 -1.65
CA ALA A 30 -2.91 17.83 -1.51
C ALA A 30 -2.99 16.45 -0.84
N GLN A 31 -3.81 16.31 0.21
CA GLN A 31 -4.10 15.03 0.84
C GLN A 31 -4.79 14.05 -0.13
N ILE A 32 -5.70 14.54 -0.98
CA ILE A 32 -6.34 13.74 -2.05
C ILE A 32 -5.28 13.19 -2.99
N ARG A 33 -4.36 14.02 -3.50
CA ARG A 33 -3.29 13.55 -4.41
C ARG A 33 -2.42 12.47 -3.78
N CYS A 34 -2.09 12.61 -2.49
CA CYS A 34 -1.32 11.57 -1.77
C CYS A 34 -2.13 10.28 -1.64
N THR A 35 -3.42 10.39 -1.32
CA THR A 35 -4.33 9.24 -1.16
C THR A 35 -4.58 8.52 -2.50
N GLU A 36 -4.74 9.26 -3.60
CA GLU A 36 -4.83 8.70 -4.96
C GLU A 36 -3.52 8.00 -5.38
N ALA A 37 -2.36 8.56 -5.01
CA ALA A 37 -1.08 7.92 -5.29
C ALA A 37 -0.93 6.59 -4.52
N ILE A 38 -1.45 6.52 -3.28
CA ILE A 38 -1.53 5.28 -2.52
C ILE A 38 -2.46 4.27 -3.22
N ASP A 39 -3.66 4.67 -3.64
CA ASP A 39 -4.63 3.76 -4.29
C ASP A 39 -4.05 3.20 -5.59
N LYS A 40 -3.41 4.07 -6.39
CA LYS A 40 -2.72 3.67 -7.62
C LYS A 40 -1.63 2.63 -7.34
N ALA A 41 -0.73 2.89 -6.39
CA ALA A 41 0.34 1.95 -6.05
C ALA A 41 -0.22 0.61 -5.51
N ALA A 42 -1.29 0.64 -4.73
CA ALA A 42 -1.95 -0.58 -4.24
C ALA A 42 -2.60 -1.39 -5.39
N TRP A 43 -3.18 -0.70 -6.37
CA TRP A 43 -3.69 -1.32 -7.58
C TRP A 43 -2.58 -1.94 -8.44
N GLU A 44 -1.43 -1.26 -8.57
CA GLU A 44 -0.26 -1.80 -9.28
C GLU A 44 0.25 -3.08 -8.61
N ILE A 45 0.37 -3.12 -7.28
CA ILE A 45 0.72 -4.35 -6.55
C ILE A 45 -0.28 -5.46 -6.86
N THR A 46 -1.58 -5.17 -6.74
CA THR A 46 -2.64 -6.15 -7.03
C THR A 46 -2.54 -6.69 -8.46
N THR A 47 -2.20 -5.83 -9.42
CA THR A 47 -2.02 -6.20 -10.82
C THR A 47 -0.82 -7.13 -10.97
N VAL A 48 0.35 -6.79 -10.43
CA VAL A 48 1.54 -7.65 -10.47
C VAL A 48 1.25 -9.02 -9.86
N PHE A 49 0.53 -9.02 -8.74
CA PHE A 49 0.10 -10.21 -8.01
C PHE A 49 -0.81 -11.12 -8.87
N ILE A 50 -1.78 -10.55 -9.59
CA ILE A 50 -2.68 -11.32 -10.48
C ILE A 50 -2.00 -11.72 -11.79
N SER A 51 -1.16 -10.85 -12.37
CA SER A 51 -0.58 -11.00 -13.71
C SER A 51 0.67 -11.87 -13.79
N LEU A 52 1.28 -12.23 -12.66
CA LEU A 52 2.41 -13.16 -12.61
C LEU A 52 1.97 -14.51 -12.03
N PRO A 53 1.17 -15.31 -12.77
CA PRO A 53 0.67 -16.57 -12.25
C PRO A 53 1.84 -17.54 -12.10
N GLU A 54 2.06 -17.90 -10.84
CA GLU A 54 3.04 -18.85 -10.33
C GLU A 54 4.50 -18.50 -10.59
N TYR A 55 5.13 -18.08 -9.49
CA TYR A 55 6.52 -18.19 -9.02
C TYR A 55 7.44 -19.30 -9.60
N GLN A 56 7.15 -19.94 -10.72
CA GLN A 56 7.92 -21.06 -11.26
C GLN A 56 9.31 -20.61 -11.77
N SER A 57 9.46 -19.37 -12.23
CA SER A 57 10.78 -18.84 -12.63
C SER A 57 11.36 -17.89 -11.58
N ALA A 58 12.66 -17.99 -11.35
CA ALA A 58 13.39 -17.08 -10.45
C ALA A 58 13.26 -15.61 -10.91
N GLN A 59 13.21 -15.39 -12.23
CA GLN A 59 13.03 -14.05 -12.82
C GLN A 59 11.68 -13.45 -12.46
N ALA A 60 10.59 -14.23 -12.50
CA ALA A 60 9.27 -13.76 -12.10
C ALA A 60 9.24 -13.40 -10.60
N LYS A 61 9.90 -14.21 -9.73
CA LYS A 61 10.02 -13.88 -8.30
C LYS A 61 10.80 -12.58 -8.08
N THR A 62 11.91 -12.38 -8.79
CA THR A 62 12.73 -11.17 -8.68
C THR A 62 11.96 -9.93 -9.12
N LEU A 63 11.26 -10.02 -10.27
CA LEU A 63 10.45 -8.90 -10.77
C LEU A 63 9.31 -8.57 -9.82
N LEU A 64 8.55 -9.56 -9.37
CA LEU A 64 7.50 -9.41 -8.37
C LEU A 64 8.01 -8.69 -7.13
N ASN A 65 9.12 -9.17 -6.55
CA ASN A 65 9.70 -8.58 -5.35
C ASN A 65 10.15 -7.13 -5.59
N PHE A 66 10.78 -6.86 -6.73
CA PHE A 66 11.26 -5.52 -7.08
C PHE A 66 10.10 -4.54 -7.23
N GLU A 67 9.12 -4.85 -8.08
CA GLU A 67 7.95 -4.00 -8.34
C GLU A 67 7.10 -3.78 -7.09
N THR A 68 6.87 -4.84 -6.31
CA THR A 68 6.07 -4.73 -5.09
C THR A 68 6.77 -3.87 -4.04
N ARG A 69 8.10 -3.98 -3.89
CA ARG A 69 8.86 -3.14 -2.96
C ARG A 69 8.85 -1.67 -3.37
N ALA A 70 9.00 -1.39 -4.66
CA ALA A 70 8.95 -0.02 -5.17
C ALA A 70 7.60 0.64 -4.83
N ASN A 71 6.50 -0.07 -5.09
CA ASN A 71 5.15 0.38 -4.77
C ASN A 71 4.90 0.52 -3.26
N LEU A 72 5.35 -0.43 -2.45
CA LEU A 72 5.22 -0.35 -0.99
C LEU A 72 5.97 0.83 -0.40
N ASN A 73 7.18 1.12 -0.89
CA ASN A 73 7.94 2.28 -0.45
C ASN A 73 7.23 3.59 -0.81
N ALA A 74 6.61 3.66 -1.99
CA ALA A 74 5.80 4.82 -2.38
C ALA A 74 4.60 5.00 -1.43
N ILE A 75 3.84 3.92 -1.16
CA ILE A 75 2.70 3.97 -0.23
C ILE A 75 3.13 4.45 1.16
N ILE A 76 4.23 3.91 1.70
CA ILE A 76 4.76 4.29 3.01
C ILE A 76 5.15 5.77 3.01
N GLY A 77 5.83 6.26 1.97
CA GLY A 77 6.23 7.66 1.85
C GLY A 77 5.04 8.61 1.81
N TYR A 78 4.00 8.31 1.01
CA TYR A 78 2.78 9.13 0.96
C TYR A 78 2.01 9.09 2.29
N ALA A 79 1.95 7.94 2.95
CA ALA A 79 1.32 7.84 4.28
C ALA A 79 2.10 8.65 5.33
N GLU A 80 3.43 8.68 5.26
CA GLU A 80 4.26 9.50 6.14
C GLU A 80 4.09 11.00 5.86
N LEU A 81 3.94 11.41 4.60
CA LEU A 81 3.63 12.79 4.23
C LEU A 81 2.25 13.22 4.75
N LEU A 82 1.23 12.37 4.61
CA LEU A 82 -0.11 12.63 5.15
C LEU A 82 -0.08 12.77 6.69
N LEU A 83 0.69 11.92 7.38
CA LEU A 83 0.83 11.95 8.84
C LEU A 83 1.71 13.10 9.36
N SER A 84 2.50 13.76 8.50
CA SER A 84 3.29 14.93 8.91
C SER A 84 2.41 16.15 9.19
N GLY A 85 1.21 16.20 8.59
CA GLY A 85 0.28 17.33 8.70
C GLY A 85 0.70 18.56 7.89
N GLU A 86 1.73 18.46 7.04
CA GLU A 86 2.24 19.58 6.24
C GLU A 86 1.16 20.16 5.30
N ASP A 87 0.30 19.30 4.75
CA ASP A 87 -0.82 19.65 3.86
C ASP A 87 -2.15 19.88 4.59
N GLY A 88 -2.09 20.12 5.89
CA GLY A 88 -3.24 20.25 6.80
C GLY A 88 -3.41 19.03 7.71
N PRO A 89 -4.06 19.20 8.88
CA PRO A 89 -4.26 18.10 9.81
C PRO A 89 -5.27 17.10 9.26
N LEU A 90 -5.03 15.82 9.55
CA LEU A 90 -6.05 14.78 9.44
C LEU A 90 -6.93 14.81 10.69
N ASN A 91 -8.21 14.47 10.55
CA ASN A 91 -9.03 14.16 11.72
C ASN A 91 -8.68 12.76 12.28
N GLY A 92 -9.31 12.38 13.39
CA GLY A 92 -9.01 11.11 14.08
C GLY A 92 -9.17 9.88 13.19
N ASP A 93 -10.30 9.77 12.49
CA ASP A 93 -10.61 8.61 11.63
C ASP A 93 -9.67 8.55 10.42
N GLN A 94 -9.40 9.70 9.79
CA GLN A 94 -8.46 9.81 8.69
C GLN A 94 -7.04 9.42 9.14
N GLU A 95 -6.59 9.90 10.30
CA GLU A 95 -5.26 9.60 10.83
C GLU A 95 -5.11 8.11 11.18
N GLU A 96 -6.15 7.49 11.76
CA GLU A 96 -6.19 6.06 12.03
C GLU A 96 -6.12 5.25 10.74
N ASN A 97 -6.88 5.62 9.72
CA ASN A 97 -6.85 4.99 8.41
C ASN A 97 -5.46 5.09 7.75
N VAL A 98 -4.83 6.26 7.77
CA VAL A 98 -3.47 6.43 7.21
C VAL A 98 -2.42 5.63 8.00
N ARG A 99 -2.53 5.57 9.33
CA ARG A 99 -1.68 4.70 10.16
C ARG A 99 -1.87 3.23 9.82
N SER A 100 -3.11 2.79 9.61
CA SER A 100 -3.46 1.42 9.20
C SER A 100 -2.83 1.07 7.86
N ILE A 101 -2.98 1.94 6.85
CA ILE A 101 -2.33 1.80 5.54
C ILE A 101 -0.82 1.60 5.69
N ARG A 102 -0.15 2.50 6.42
CA ARG A 102 1.31 2.41 6.64
C ARG A 102 1.71 1.11 7.33
N ALA A 103 0.95 0.69 8.34
CA ALA A 103 1.21 -0.54 9.07
C ALA A 103 1.09 -1.77 8.16
N GLN A 104 0.02 -1.87 7.37
CA GLN A 104 -0.20 -2.97 6.43
C GLN A 104 0.87 -3.01 5.33
N SER A 105 1.32 -1.85 4.84
CA SER A 105 2.43 -1.79 3.88
C SER A 105 3.73 -2.35 4.47
N ARG A 106 4.02 -2.03 5.74
CA ARG A 106 5.20 -2.57 6.44
C ARG A 106 5.08 -4.07 6.70
N VAL A 107 3.89 -4.56 7.05
CA VAL A 107 3.61 -6.01 7.17
C VAL A 107 3.88 -6.72 5.85
N LEU A 108 3.40 -6.18 4.72
CA LEU A 108 3.65 -6.80 3.42
C LEU A 108 5.13 -6.77 3.06
N LEU A 109 5.81 -5.66 3.30
CA LEU A 109 7.24 -5.53 3.02
C LEU A 109 8.07 -6.54 3.81
N ALA A 110 7.73 -6.77 5.08
CA ALA A 110 8.37 -7.79 5.92
C ALA A 110 8.15 -9.20 5.34
N ARG A 111 6.90 -9.55 4.98
CA ARG A 111 6.57 -10.85 4.36
C ARG A 111 7.32 -11.09 3.05
N LEU A 112 7.54 -10.05 2.25
CA LEU A 112 8.35 -10.13 1.03
C LEU A 112 9.83 -10.34 1.33
N ASN A 113 10.37 -9.67 2.35
CA ASN A 113 11.77 -9.83 2.77
C ASN A 113 12.06 -11.26 3.24
N ASP A 114 11.19 -11.82 4.08
CA ASP A 114 11.39 -13.15 4.66
C ASP A 114 11.45 -14.24 3.57
N ARG A 115 10.70 -14.07 2.47
CA ARG A 115 10.71 -14.98 1.32
C ARG A 115 11.99 -14.91 0.48
N VAL A 116 12.70 -13.79 0.50
CA VAL A 116 14.00 -13.65 -0.18
C VAL A 116 15.12 -14.28 0.64
N SER A 117 15.03 -14.23 1.96
CA SER A 117 16.03 -14.82 2.87
C SER A 117 15.91 -16.33 3.06
N ALA A 118 14.78 -16.92 2.69
CA ALA A 118 14.49 -18.35 2.85
C ALA A 118 14.86 -19.22 1.63
N GLY A 119 15.46 -18.65 0.57
CA GLY A 119 15.91 -19.36 -0.64
C GLY A 119 17.41 -19.28 -0.82
#